data_AF-A0A0U5FXA2-F1
#
_entry.id   AF-A0A0U5FXA2-F1
#
_cell.length_a   1.000
_cell.length_b   1.000
_cell.length_c   1.000
_cell.angle_alpha   90.00
_cell.angle_beta   90.00
_cell.angle_gamma   90.00
#
_symmetry.space_group_name_H-M   'P 1'
#
loop_
_entity.id
_entity.type
_entity.pdbx_description
1 polymer ?
#
loop_
_entity_poly.entity_id
_entity_poly.type
_entity_poly.pdbx_seq_one_letter_code
_entity_poly.pdbx_strand_id
1 'polypeptide(L)'
;MAGPSPSRKRTASDAKEPTLRVKRLRDTGETEDIIHNKPKHDLNNYSVMVQRKARRLVREILASVYYDINTVCVMRTNAKLNPNFENIAYYRIQFRESTALLDRVVSYNFEPTPHADPRGTLRRLDGFVKLFGWKMLSICMLSEGFRRACREISHPALWKELMKMFSDNKVSLEVFARSRNLDWRGQLLKYAGLGIPALEKELRPARSMWQQHPHHVVQSVENKVKRPVFENNLQIHIDRCIMNPDEWAGETKDPTLRTMYDGRCDLCLSAEICDCKLDPSVGTLVELVERPGTGTGVRALTNFKKGDILGQFVGELLPPNFSGDPIYALAHVSKKDSGDCIATVSPRYYGNWTRYLAHSCNAATEFRARTIGDRTIMTVEAARDISAFEDITVDYGEGYWLDKKCMCGERSCVSKPRWTFGGNF
;
A
#
# COMPACT_ATOMS: atom_id res chain seq x y z
N MET A 1 -27.19 58.56 44.45
CA MET A 1 -28.40 59.42 44.42
C MET A 1 -27.96 60.88 44.35
N ALA A 2 -28.66 61.67 43.53
CA ALA A 2 -28.66 63.13 43.39
C ALA A 2 -27.38 63.85 42.88
N GLY A 3 -27.50 64.44 41.67
CA GLY A 3 -26.62 65.49 41.10
C GLY A 3 -26.90 66.88 41.71
N PRO A 4 -26.76 68.05 41.02
CA PRO A 4 -26.68 68.26 39.56
C PRO A 4 -25.69 69.36 39.03
N SER A 5 -25.39 69.30 37.71
CA SER A 5 -25.21 70.40 36.68
C SER A 5 -24.25 71.60 36.93
N PRO A 6 -23.85 72.45 35.93
CA PRO A 6 -24.30 72.59 34.53
C PRO A 6 -23.20 72.79 33.44
N SER A 7 -23.69 72.85 32.20
CA SER A 7 -23.03 73.13 30.91
C SER A 7 -22.40 74.52 30.74
N ARG A 8 -21.35 74.64 29.90
CA ARG A 8 -21.07 75.86 29.10
C ARG A 8 -20.31 75.55 27.79
N LYS A 9 -20.84 76.10 26.68
CA LYS A 9 -20.26 76.17 25.33
C LYS A 9 -19.26 77.34 25.21
N ARG A 10 -18.23 77.22 24.34
CA ARG A 10 -17.67 78.23 23.39
C ARG A 10 -16.30 77.77 22.85
N THR A 11 -16.13 77.45 21.56
CA THR A 11 -15.80 78.25 20.34
C THR A 11 -14.32 78.17 19.92
N ALA A 12 -14.13 78.24 18.59
CA ALA A 12 -13.00 77.79 17.78
C ALA A 12 -11.81 78.77 17.64
N SER A 13 -10.65 78.22 17.26
CA SER A 13 -9.54 78.79 16.46
C SER A 13 -8.46 77.68 16.34
N ASP A 14 -7.63 77.49 15.33
CA ASP A 14 -7.52 77.89 13.93
C ASP A 14 -6.45 76.96 13.31
N ALA A 15 -6.43 76.85 11.98
CA ALA A 15 -5.29 76.54 11.11
C ALA A 15 -4.81 75.08 10.82
N LYS A 16 -5.11 74.70 9.56
CA LYS A 16 -4.23 74.14 8.49
C LYS A 16 -4.10 72.61 8.30
N GLU A 17 -4.81 72.14 7.26
CA GLU A 17 -4.50 70.96 6.44
C GLU A 17 -3.16 71.11 5.68
N PRO A 18 -2.50 69.98 5.35
CA PRO A 18 -1.65 69.89 4.17
C PRO A 18 -2.18 68.88 3.14
N THR A 19 -2.44 69.42 1.96
CA THR A 19 -2.84 68.77 0.70
C THR A 19 -1.74 67.91 0.06
N LEU A 20 -2.21 66.90 -0.69
CA LEU A 20 -1.51 65.98 -1.60
C LEU A 20 -0.35 66.58 -2.42
N ARG A 21 0.72 65.78 -2.57
CA ARG A 21 1.68 65.89 -3.69
C ARG A 21 1.74 64.59 -4.49
N VAL A 22 1.12 64.63 -5.66
CA VAL A 22 1.28 63.67 -6.75
C VAL A 22 2.63 63.91 -7.43
N LYS A 23 3.45 62.87 -7.61
CA LYS A 23 4.59 62.86 -8.54
C LYS A 23 4.35 61.82 -9.63
N ARG A 24 4.08 62.30 -10.86
CA ARG A 24 4.41 61.67 -12.15
C ARG A 24 5.82 62.15 -12.52
N LEU A 25 6.74 61.49 -13.23
CA LEU A 25 6.79 60.38 -14.18
C LEU A 25 8.28 59.96 -14.26
N ARG A 26 8.58 58.70 -14.63
CA ARG A 26 9.49 58.36 -15.73
C ARG A 26 9.43 56.87 -16.04
N ASP A 27 8.90 56.58 -17.22
CA ASP A 27 9.17 55.36 -17.98
C ASP A 27 10.67 55.20 -18.20
N THR A 28 11.18 54.02 -17.90
CA THR A 28 12.26 53.39 -18.67
C THR A 28 11.83 51.95 -18.87
N GLY A 29 11.42 51.63 -20.10
CA GLY A 29 11.01 50.30 -20.48
C GLY A 29 12.17 49.33 -20.38
N GLU A 30 11.93 48.24 -19.66
CA GLU A 30 12.51 46.94 -19.99
C GLU A 30 11.35 45.98 -20.17
N THR A 31 11.20 45.56 -21.42
CA THR A 31 10.30 44.54 -21.90
C THR A 31 10.64 43.22 -21.22
N GLU A 32 9.90 42.83 -20.18
CA GLU A 32 9.93 41.48 -19.64
C GLU A 32 8.58 40.79 -19.89
N ASP A 33 8.64 39.93 -20.89
CA ASP A 33 7.77 38.79 -21.22
C ASP A 33 6.53 38.59 -20.35
N ILE A 34 5.38 38.88 -20.97
CA ILE A 34 4.07 38.32 -20.61
C ILE A 34 4.12 36.82 -20.94
N ILE A 35 4.79 36.02 -20.09
CA ILE A 35 4.65 34.57 -20.11
C ILE A 35 3.30 34.25 -19.48
N HIS A 36 2.38 33.81 -20.33
CA HIS A 36 1.09 33.23 -19.97
C HIS A 36 1.09 32.57 -18.59
N ASN A 37 0.28 33.12 -17.70
CA ASN A 37 0.04 32.67 -16.34
C ASN A 37 -0.67 31.30 -16.37
N LYS A 38 0.07 30.23 -16.66
CA LYS A 38 -0.43 28.85 -16.58
C LYS A 38 -0.86 28.60 -15.13
N PRO A 39 -2.03 27.99 -14.87
CA PRO A 39 -2.50 27.81 -13.51
C PRO A 39 -1.48 27.00 -12.70
N LYS A 40 -0.93 27.61 -11.63
CA LYS A 40 0.05 27.01 -10.68
C LYS A 40 -0.48 25.76 -9.93
N HIS A 41 -1.66 25.27 -10.30
CA HIS A 41 -2.36 24.14 -9.72
C HIS A 41 -2.21 22.84 -10.52
N ASP A 42 -1.67 22.88 -11.74
CA ASP A 42 -1.46 21.68 -12.56
C ASP A 42 0.02 21.29 -12.64
N LEU A 43 0.32 20.04 -12.28
CA LEU A 43 1.67 19.49 -12.31
C LEU A 43 2.23 19.41 -13.73
N ASN A 44 1.37 19.30 -14.75
CA ASN A 44 1.77 19.25 -16.15
C ASN A 44 2.41 20.56 -16.67
N ASN A 45 2.28 21.65 -15.91
CA ASN A 45 2.91 22.93 -16.23
C ASN A 45 4.40 22.98 -15.85
N TYR A 46 4.92 21.97 -15.16
CA TYR A 46 6.32 21.88 -14.72
C TYR A 46 7.14 20.95 -15.62
N SER A 47 8.48 21.06 -15.55
CA SER A 47 9.38 20.19 -16.32
C SER A 47 9.18 18.71 -15.99
N VAL A 48 9.46 17.83 -16.95
CA VAL A 48 9.31 16.36 -16.80
C VAL A 48 10.07 15.84 -15.57
N MET A 49 11.24 16.40 -15.27
CA MET A 49 12.01 16.05 -14.08
C MET A 49 11.26 16.39 -12.78
N VAL A 50 10.64 17.57 -12.70
CA VAL A 50 9.84 17.99 -11.54
C VAL A 50 8.59 17.12 -11.40
N GLN A 51 7.89 16.84 -12.50
CA GLN A 51 6.74 15.95 -12.51
C GLN A 51 7.11 14.56 -11.96
N ARG A 52 8.23 14.00 -12.40
CA ARG A 52 8.73 12.69 -11.95
C ARG A 52 9.06 12.70 -10.45
N LYS A 53 9.73 13.75 -9.95
CA LYS A 53 10.04 13.90 -8.52
C LYS A 53 8.76 14.02 -7.68
N ALA A 54 7.79 14.82 -8.12
CA ALA A 54 6.51 15.00 -7.44
C ALA A 54 5.70 13.70 -7.38
N ARG A 55 5.57 12.98 -8.50
CA ARG A 55 4.89 11.67 -8.54
C ARG A 55 5.56 10.64 -7.65
N ARG A 56 6.90 10.62 -7.62
CA ARG A 56 7.67 9.75 -6.70
C ARG A 56 7.36 10.07 -5.25
N LEU A 57 7.40 11.35 -4.86
CA LEU A 57 7.10 11.79 -3.50
C LEU A 57 5.67 11.44 -3.08
N VAL A 58 4.68 11.69 -3.95
CA VAL A 58 3.27 11.34 -3.68
C VAL A 58 3.10 9.84 -3.48
N ARG A 59 3.77 9.02 -4.30
CA ARG A 59 3.78 7.57 -4.16
C ARG A 59 4.42 7.11 -2.85
N GLU A 60 5.55 7.71 -2.45
CA GLU A 60 6.22 7.44 -1.17
C GLU A 60 5.32 7.81 0.02
N ILE A 61 4.61 8.94 -0.06
CA ILE A 61 3.63 9.33 0.97
C ILE A 61 2.54 8.28 1.06
N LEU A 62 1.89 7.88 -0.04
CA LEU A 62 0.83 6.89 0.03
C LEU A 62 1.35 5.53 0.53
N ALA A 63 2.54 5.09 0.09
CA ALA A 63 3.16 3.87 0.60
C ALA A 63 3.39 3.92 2.12
N SER A 64 3.82 5.08 2.65
CA SER A 64 3.94 5.29 4.11
C SER A 64 2.59 5.19 4.83
N VAL A 65 1.49 5.58 4.19
CA VAL A 65 0.14 5.41 4.76
C VAL A 65 -0.22 3.93 4.92
N TYR A 66 0.04 3.10 3.91
CA TYR A 66 -0.17 1.65 4.03
C TYR A 66 0.72 1.03 5.12
N TYR A 67 1.99 1.43 5.17
CA TYR A 67 2.94 0.97 6.18
C TYR A 67 2.48 1.32 7.60
N ASP A 68 2.11 2.58 7.85
CA ASP A 68 1.66 3.04 9.16
C ASP A 68 0.37 2.33 9.58
N ILE A 69 -0.60 2.19 8.67
CA ILE A 69 -1.86 1.47 8.95
C ILE A 69 -1.56 0.01 9.31
N ASN A 70 -0.69 -0.66 8.55
CA ASN A 70 -0.29 -2.02 8.82
C ASN A 70 0.36 -2.14 10.20
N THR A 71 1.28 -1.23 10.51
CA THR A 71 1.97 -1.17 11.80
C THR A 71 0.98 -0.97 12.94
N VAL A 72 0.04 -0.02 12.83
CA VAL A 72 -1.00 0.21 13.83
C VAL A 72 -1.85 -1.05 14.05
N CYS A 73 -2.23 -1.76 12.99
CA CYS A 73 -2.97 -3.02 13.07
C CYS A 73 -2.18 -4.15 13.77
N VAL A 74 -0.90 -4.32 13.42
CA VAL A 74 -0.01 -5.31 14.04
C VAL A 74 0.19 -4.98 15.53
N MET A 75 0.51 -3.72 15.86
CA MET A 75 0.72 -3.28 17.23
C MET A 75 -0.55 -3.42 18.08
N ARG A 76 -1.73 -3.15 17.52
CA ARG A 76 -3.02 -3.38 18.19
C ARG A 76 -3.23 -4.86 18.51
N THR A 77 -2.87 -5.74 17.57
CA THR A 77 -2.99 -7.19 17.74
C THR A 77 -2.02 -7.70 18.81
N ASN A 78 -0.76 -7.27 18.75
CA ASN A 78 0.26 -7.60 19.74
C ASN A 78 -0.12 -7.06 21.13
N ALA A 79 -0.61 -5.82 21.24
CA ALA A 79 -1.06 -5.26 22.51
C ALA A 79 -2.23 -6.04 23.14
N LYS A 80 -3.03 -6.76 22.35
CA LYS A 80 -4.11 -7.63 22.84
C LYS A 80 -3.64 -9.02 23.22
N LEU A 81 -2.75 -9.63 22.42
CA LEU A 81 -2.31 -11.01 22.59
C LEU A 81 -1.13 -11.13 23.54
N ASN A 82 -0.12 -10.26 23.40
CA ASN A 82 1.14 -10.25 24.15
C ASN A 82 1.50 -8.80 24.52
N PRO A 83 0.82 -8.21 25.52
CA PRO A 83 0.99 -6.82 25.87
C PRO A 83 2.42 -6.53 26.36
N ASN A 84 3.09 -5.58 25.71
CA ASN A 84 4.32 -4.98 26.19
C ASN A 84 4.20 -3.45 26.17
N PHE A 85 5.06 -2.76 26.94
CA PHE A 85 4.99 -1.31 27.09
C PHE A 85 5.13 -0.57 25.74
N GLU A 86 6.07 -1.00 24.90
CA GLU A 86 6.38 -0.36 23.62
C GLU A 86 5.19 -0.40 22.64
N ASN A 87 4.60 -1.57 22.44
CA ASN A 87 3.45 -1.78 21.54
C ASN A 87 2.23 -0.98 22.01
N ILE A 88 1.98 -0.96 23.33
CA ILE A 88 0.88 -0.19 23.92
C ILE A 88 1.12 1.31 23.77
N ALA A 89 2.34 1.78 24.07
CA ALA A 89 2.71 3.18 23.96
C ALA A 89 2.59 3.67 22.53
N TYR A 90 3.13 2.94 21.55
CA TYR A 90 3.04 3.27 20.13
C TYR A 90 1.58 3.39 19.69
N TYR A 91 0.75 2.37 19.96
CA TYR A 91 -0.66 2.38 19.60
C TYR A 91 -1.41 3.57 20.21
N ARG A 92 -1.21 3.84 21.51
CA ARG A 92 -1.85 4.98 22.21
C ARG A 92 -1.43 6.32 21.64
N ILE A 93 -0.15 6.50 21.30
CA ILE A 93 0.36 7.73 20.69
C ILE A 93 -0.33 7.99 19.35
N GLN A 94 -0.37 6.99 18.45
CA GLN A 94 -1.01 7.17 17.14
C GLN A 94 -2.51 7.52 17.26
N PHE A 95 -3.23 6.87 18.17
CA PHE A 95 -4.64 7.19 18.43
C PHE A 95 -4.83 8.59 19.00
N ARG A 96 -4.03 8.98 20.00
CA ARG A 96 -4.11 10.32 20.62
C ARG A 96 -3.88 11.42 19.59
N GLU A 97 -2.83 11.29 18.79
CA GLU A 97 -2.48 12.28 17.79
C GLU A 97 -3.55 12.42 16.69
N SER A 98 -4.08 11.29 16.22
CA SER A 98 -5.19 11.27 15.26
C SER A 98 -6.44 11.93 15.84
N THR A 99 -6.81 11.54 17.06
CA THR A 99 -8.00 12.02 17.79
C THR A 99 -7.95 13.53 18.05
N ALA A 100 -6.79 14.06 18.42
CA ALA A 100 -6.59 15.50 18.65
C ALA A 100 -6.73 16.32 17.36
N LEU A 101 -6.27 15.79 16.22
CA LEU A 101 -6.44 16.45 14.92
C LEU A 101 -7.89 16.37 14.42
N LEU A 102 -8.56 15.23 14.63
CA LEU A 102 -9.98 15.08 14.35
C LEU A 102 -10.84 16.09 15.10
N ASP A 103 -10.53 16.39 16.38
CA ASP A 103 -11.29 17.39 17.16
C ASP A 103 -11.26 18.76 16.52
N ARG A 104 -10.10 19.14 15.98
CA ARG A 104 -9.93 20.41 15.28
C ARG A 104 -10.67 20.43 13.95
N VAL A 105 -10.68 19.33 13.19
CA VAL A 105 -11.40 19.24 11.90
C VAL A 105 -12.91 19.30 12.10
N VAL A 106 -13.42 18.58 13.10
CA VAL A 106 -14.84 18.62 13.47
C VAL A 106 -15.23 20.03 13.91
N SER A 107 -14.47 20.67 14.79
CA SER A 107 -14.73 22.05 15.23
C SER A 107 -14.71 23.03 14.04
N TYR A 108 -13.73 22.90 13.15
CA TYR A 108 -13.63 23.72 11.93
C TYR A 108 -14.80 23.53 10.96
N ASN A 109 -15.44 22.36 10.96
CA ASN A 109 -16.63 22.09 10.14
C ASN A 109 -17.87 22.86 10.63
N PHE A 110 -17.98 23.12 11.94
CA PHE A 110 -19.06 23.93 12.51
C PHE A 110 -18.77 25.42 12.38
N GLU A 111 -17.54 25.84 12.73
CA GLU A 111 -17.15 27.25 12.73
C GLU A 111 -15.77 27.45 12.06
N PRO A 112 -15.76 27.69 10.73
CA PRO A 112 -14.52 27.93 10.00
C PRO A 112 -13.89 29.25 10.44
N THR A 113 -12.77 29.19 11.15
CA THR A 113 -12.02 30.39 11.59
C THR A 113 -10.69 30.49 10.83
N PRO A 114 -10.51 31.46 9.89
CA PRO A 114 -9.31 31.55 9.05
C PRO A 114 -8.00 31.70 9.85
N HIS A 115 -8.05 32.35 11.02
CA HIS A 115 -6.91 32.60 11.89
C HIS A 115 -6.45 31.33 12.64
N ALA A 116 -7.30 30.30 12.72
CA ALA A 116 -6.99 29.03 13.40
C ALA A 116 -6.25 28.01 12.50
N ASP A 117 -6.03 28.33 11.22
CA ASP A 117 -5.40 27.45 10.23
C ASP A 117 -4.31 28.13 9.38
N PRO A 118 -3.24 28.68 9.99
CA PRO A 118 -2.21 29.45 9.27
C PRO A 118 -1.47 28.63 8.21
N ARG A 119 -1.43 27.29 8.34
CA ARG A 119 -0.79 26.39 7.36
C ARG A 119 -1.76 25.79 6.33
N GLY A 120 -3.06 26.06 6.43
CA GLY A 120 -4.08 25.47 5.55
C GLY A 120 -4.35 23.97 5.80
N THR A 121 -3.92 23.43 6.94
CA THR A 121 -4.07 22.01 7.32
C THR A 121 -5.54 21.64 7.52
N LEU A 122 -6.28 22.42 8.30
CA LEU A 122 -7.70 22.14 8.56
C LEU A 122 -8.52 22.27 7.29
N ARG A 123 -8.22 23.26 6.44
CA ARG A 123 -8.83 23.41 5.11
C ARG A 123 -8.58 22.20 4.20
N ARG A 124 -7.35 21.66 4.22
CA ARG A 124 -6.99 20.45 3.44
C ARG A 124 -7.74 19.22 3.95
N LEU A 125 -7.85 19.06 5.26
CA LEU A 125 -8.57 17.94 5.89
C LEU A 125 -10.08 18.04 5.66
N ASP A 126 -10.66 19.23 5.74
CA ASP A 126 -12.06 19.48 5.38
C ASP A 126 -12.32 19.13 3.90
N GLY A 127 -11.44 19.56 3.00
CA GLY A 127 -11.48 19.15 1.59
C GLY A 127 -11.37 17.63 1.42
N PHE A 128 -10.52 16.97 2.20
CA PHE A 128 -10.38 15.51 2.19
C PHE A 128 -11.68 14.81 2.63
N VAL A 129 -12.36 15.28 3.68
CA VAL A 129 -13.66 14.75 4.12
C VAL A 129 -14.71 14.92 3.03
N LYS A 130 -14.75 16.06 2.35
CA LYS A 130 -15.69 16.31 1.25
C LYS A 130 -15.47 15.36 0.06
N LEU A 131 -14.21 14.98 -0.21
CA LEU A 131 -13.85 14.09 -1.31
C LEU A 131 -14.01 12.60 -0.97
N PHE A 132 -13.63 12.19 0.25
CA PHE A 132 -13.45 10.78 0.61
C PHE A 132 -14.31 10.32 1.80
N GLY A 133 -14.92 11.24 2.53
CA GLY A 133 -15.77 10.96 3.69
C GLY A 133 -15.00 10.77 5.01
N TRP A 134 -15.77 10.73 6.11
CA TRP A 134 -15.24 10.64 7.47
C TRP A 134 -14.50 9.33 7.77
N LYS A 135 -14.98 8.21 7.22
CA LYS A 135 -14.33 6.91 7.36
C LYS A 135 -12.92 6.93 6.78
N MET A 136 -12.76 7.41 5.55
CA MET A 136 -11.44 7.52 4.91
C MET A 136 -10.54 8.49 5.66
N LEU A 137 -11.06 9.63 6.12
CA LEU A 137 -10.28 10.54 6.97
C LEU A 137 -9.77 9.80 8.22
N SER A 138 -10.66 9.11 8.93
CA SER A 138 -10.32 8.37 10.15
C SER A 138 -9.28 7.28 9.92
N ILE A 139 -9.41 6.51 8.82
CA ILE A 139 -8.43 5.50 8.40
C ILE A 139 -7.06 6.17 8.20
N CYS A 140 -7.00 7.23 7.40
CA CYS A 140 -5.74 7.87 7.04
C CYS A 140 -5.12 8.65 8.21
N MET A 141 -5.90 9.19 9.13
CA MET A 141 -5.39 9.97 10.29
C MET A 141 -4.56 9.14 11.27
N LEU A 142 -4.73 7.81 11.28
CA LEU A 142 -3.86 6.90 12.03
C LEU A 142 -2.45 6.77 11.41
N SER A 143 -2.24 7.22 10.18
CA SER A 143 -0.92 7.32 9.57
C SER A 143 -0.23 8.64 9.95
N GLU A 144 1.01 8.54 10.43
CA GLU A 144 1.87 9.69 10.61
C GLU A 144 2.21 10.34 9.26
N GLY A 145 2.52 9.53 8.25
CA GLY A 145 2.81 10.00 6.89
C GLY A 145 1.69 10.89 6.32
N PHE A 146 0.42 10.48 6.49
CA PHE A 146 -0.73 11.30 6.08
C PHE A 146 -0.85 12.59 6.90
N ARG A 147 -0.71 12.52 8.23
CA ARG A 147 -0.78 13.70 9.11
C ARG A 147 0.32 14.71 8.78
N ARG A 148 1.53 14.25 8.44
CA ARG A 148 2.65 15.09 8.00
C ARG A 148 2.38 15.69 6.62
N ALA A 149 1.93 14.89 5.65
CA ALA A 149 1.55 15.40 4.33
C ALA A 149 0.50 16.52 4.42
N CYS A 150 -0.51 16.36 5.29
CA CYS A 150 -1.51 17.39 5.53
C CYS A 150 -0.95 18.68 6.15
N ARG A 151 0.14 18.61 6.92
CA ARG A 151 0.78 19.78 7.57
C ARG A 151 1.84 20.46 6.70
N GLU A 152 2.56 19.68 5.91
CA GLU A 152 3.81 20.10 5.25
C GLU A 152 3.63 20.40 3.75
N ILE A 153 2.66 19.78 3.06
CA ILE A 153 2.42 20.07 1.65
C ILE A 153 1.72 21.42 1.50
N SER A 154 2.48 22.41 1.07
CA SER A 154 1.99 23.76 0.77
C SER A 154 1.73 23.98 -0.72
N HIS A 155 2.43 23.26 -1.61
CA HIS A 155 2.33 23.50 -3.06
C HIS A 155 1.04 22.90 -3.66
N PRO A 156 0.16 23.71 -4.28
CA PRO A 156 -1.16 23.24 -4.73
C PRO A 156 -1.12 22.11 -5.75
N ALA A 157 -0.20 22.15 -6.71
CA ALA A 157 -0.05 21.08 -7.71
C ALA A 157 0.35 19.73 -7.08
N LEU A 158 1.18 19.75 -6.02
CA LEU A 158 1.59 18.53 -5.32
C LEU A 158 0.43 17.97 -4.48
N TRP A 159 -0.34 18.84 -3.82
CA TRP A 159 -1.55 18.42 -3.10
C TRP A 159 -2.59 17.81 -4.05
N LYS A 160 -2.82 18.42 -5.21
CA LYS A 160 -3.72 17.89 -6.25
C LYS A 160 -3.29 16.49 -6.70
N GLU A 161 -1.99 16.29 -6.95
CA GLU A 161 -1.43 14.99 -7.33
C GLU A 161 -1.60 13.95 -6.21
N LEU A 162 -1.41 14.35 -4.94
CA LEU A 162 -1.66 13.48 -3.80
C LEU A 162 -3.14 13.07 -3.70
N MET A 163 -4.07 14.02 -3.83
CA MET A 163 -5.51 13.71 -3.82
C MET A 163 -5.91 12.78 -4.97
N LYS A 164 -5.31 12.94 -6.16
CA LYS A 164 -5.50 12.00 -7.26
C LYS A 164 -5.04 10.60 -6.88
N MET A 165 -3.85 10.47 -6.28
CA MET A 165 -3.33 9.18 -5.83
C MET A 165 -4.23 8.51 -4.77
N PHE A 166 -4.80 9.29 -3.83
CA PHE A 166 -5.80 8.79 -2.88
C PHE A 166 -7.09 8.35 -3.57
N SER A 167 -7.56 9.11 -4.56
CA SER A 167 -8.75 8.75 -5.35
C SER A 167 -8.55 7.43 -6.09
N ASP A 168 -7.41 7.27 -6.75
CA ASP A 168 -7.06 6.07 -7.52
C ASP A 168 -6.91 4.82 -6.63
N ASN A 169 -6.63 5.00 -5.33
CA ASN A 169 -6.41 3.91 -4.36
C ASN A 169 -7.45 3.85 -3.23
N LYS A 170 -8.57 4.60 -3.32
CA LYS A 170 -9.55 4.72 -2.22
C LYS A 170 -10.11 3.36 -1.78
N VAL A 171 -10.41 2.49 -2.74
CA VAL A 171 -10.99 1.16 -2.49
C VAL A 171 -9.95 0.25 -1.86
N SER A 172 -8.72 0.27 -2.39
CA SER A 172 -7.60 -0.49 -1.84
C SER A 172 -7.30 -0.07 -0.40
N LEU A 173 -7.22 1.22 -0.09
CA LEU A 173 -7.02 1.70 1.28
C LEU A 173 -8.14 1.25 2.22
N GLU A 174 -9.41 1.38 1.81
CA GLU A 174 -10.54 0.94 2.63
C GLU A 174 -10.49 -0.58 2.88
N VAL A 175 -10.29 -1.38 1.84
CA VAL A 175 -10.20 -2.84 1.92
C VAL A 175 -9.02 -3.27 2.79
N PHE A 176 -7.87 -2.60 2.63
CA PHE A 176 -6.66 -2.86 3.39
C PHE A 176 -6.87 -2.62 4.89
N ALA A 177 -7.43 -1.46 5.25
CA ALA A 177 -7.72 -1.11 6.64
C ALA A 177 -8.77 -2.03 7.27
N ARG A 178 -9.85 -2.35 6.53
CA ARG A 178 -10.95 -3.17 7.05
C ARG A 178 -10.59 -4.65 7.20
N SER A 179 -9.84 -5.22 6.25
CA SER A 179 -9.38 -6.61 6.34
C SER A 179 -8.41 -6.85 7.50
N ARG A 180 -7.72 -5.80 7.98
CA ARG A 180 -6.77 -5.84 9.10
C ARG A 180 -7.34 -5.32 10.42
N ASN A 181 -8.67 -5.18 10.52
CA ASN A 181 -9.36 -4.72 11.73
C ASN A 181 -8.84 -3.37 12.28
N LEU A 182 -8.54 -2.40 11.40
CA LEU A 182 -8.19 -1.05 11.84
C LEU A 182 -9.38 -0.42 12.57
N ASP A 183 -9.14 0.17 13.75
CA ASP A 183 -10.19 0.80 14.57
C ASP A 183 -10.50 2.24 14.13
N TRP A 184 -10.83 2.43 12.85
CA TRP A 184 -11.21 3.73 12.32
C TRP A 184 -12.54 4.20 12.90
N ARG A 185 -13.44 3.27 13.23
CA ARG A 185 -14.77 3.60 13.75
C ARG A 185 -14.71 4.11 15.19
N GLY A 186 -13.86 3.52 16.03
CA GLY A 186 -13.68 3.94 17.43
C GLY A 186 -13.32 5.42 17.57
N GLN A 187 -12.50 5.95 16.66
CA GLN A 187 -12.11 7.37 16.64
C GLN A 187 -13.28 8.33 16.38
N LEU A 188 -14.28 7.86 15.64
CA LEU A 188 -15.42 8.65 15.20
C LEU A 188 -16.61 8.59 16.18
N LEU A 189 -16.68 7.57 17.04
CA LEU A 189 -17.81 7.35 17.95
C LEU A 189 -18.07 8.54 18.89
N LYS A 190 -17.03 9.24 19.33
CA LYS A 190 -17.16 10.42 20.21
C LYS A 190 -17.95 11.58 19.58
N TYR A 191 -18.12 11.58 18.26
CA TYR A 191 -18.84 12.61 17.52
C TYR A 191 -20.26 12.20 17.10
N ALA A 192 -20.70 10.97 17.44
CA ALA A 192 -21.97 10.43 16.98
C ALA A 192 -23.19 11.29 17.36
N GLY A 193 -23.13 12.01 18.50
CA GLY A 193 -24.20 12.88 18.99
C GLY A 193 -24.22 14.30 18.43
N LEU A 194 -23.29 14.66 17.52
CA LEU A 194 -23.18 16.02 17.00
C LEU A 194 -24.09 16.30 15.79
N GLY A 195 -24.90 15.32 15.36
CA GLY A 195 -25.87 15.50 14.27
C GLY A 195 -25.25 15.76 12.89
N ILE A 196 -24.05 15.25 12.61
CA ILE A 196 -23.38 15.37 11.31
C ILE A 196 -23.88 14.23 10.40
N PRO A 197 -24.78 14.46 9.41
CA PRO A 197 -25.45 13.37 8.70
C PRO A 197 -24.50 12.46 7.92
N ALA A 198 -23.44 13.04 7.35
CA ALA A 198 -22.40 12.29 6.64
C ALA A 198 -21.62 11.34 7.57
N LEU A 199 -21.49 11.67 8.85
CA LEU A 199 -20.81 10.85 9.84
C LEU A 199 -21.70 9.70 10.32
N GLU A 200 -22.98 9.96 10.60
CA GLU A 200 -23.94 8.95 11.06
C GLU A 200 -24.06 7.77 10.08
N LYS A 201 -24.02 8.06 8.78
CA LYS A 201 -24.02 7.03 7.73
C LYS A 201 -22.80 6.10 7.83
N GLU A 202 -21.61 6.65 8.05
CA GLU A 202 -20.37 5.87 8.23
C GLU A 202 -20.37 5.12 9.57
N LEU A 203 -21.07 5.66 10.57
CA LEU A 203 -21.32 5.02 11.85
C LEU A 203 -22.45 3.97 11.80
N ARG A 204 -22.82 3.41 10.65
CA ARG A 204 -23.68 2.20 10.62
C ARG A 204 -22.86 0.91 10.74
N PRO A 205 -23.36 -0.16 11.38
CA PRO A 205 -22.66 -1.45 11.39
C PRO A 205 -22.37 -1.92 9.97
N ALA A 206 -21.15 -2.39 9.73
CA ALA A 206 -20.74 -2.93 8.45
C ALA A 206 -20.32 -4.39 8.60
N ARG A 207 -20.46 -5.18 7.52
CA ARG A 207 -19.98 -6.56 7.51
C ARG A 207 -18.49 -6.60 7.85
N SER A 208 -18.14 -7.49 8.77
CA SER A 208 -16.75 -7.73 9.15
C SER A 208 -15.94 -8.26 7.96
N MET A 209 -14.70 -7.79 7.82
CA MET A 209 -13.73 -8.26 6.83
C MET A 209 -12.50 -8.92 7.46
N TRP A 210 -12.35 -8.84 8.78
CA TRP A 210 -11.15 -9.24 9.51
C TRP A 210 -11.24 -10.64 10.14
N GLN A 211 -12.35 -11.35 9.94
CA GLN A 211 -12.51 -12.75 10.38
C GLN A 211 -11.75 -13.74 9.49
N GLN A 212 -11.15 -13.26 8.40
CA GLN A 212 -10.51 -14.05 7.37
C GLN A 212 -9.09 -13.52 7.17
N HIS A 213 -8.22 -14.33 6.57
CA HIS A 213 -6.87 -13.84 6.25
C HIS A 213 -6.97 -12.70 5.23
N PRO A 214 -6.15 -11.62 5.31
CA PRO A 214 -6.21 -10.52 4.34
C PRO A 214 -6.07 -10.97 2.87
N HIS A 215 -5.32 -12.04 2.61
CA HIS A 215 -5.17 -12.65 1.27
C HIS A 215 -6.33 -13.57 0.87
N HIS A 216 -7.44 -13.53 1.59
CA HIS A 216 -8.73 -14.06 1.15
C HIS A 216 -9.62 -13.00 0.51
N VAL A 217 -9.14 -11.77 0.39
CA VAL A 217 -9.89 -10.65 -0.17
C VAL A 217 -9.24 -10.22 -1.48
N VAL A 218 -9.92 -10.49 -2.60
CA VAL A 218 -9.52 -10.02 -3.93
C VAL A 218 -10.36 -8.80 -4.30
N GLN A 219 -9.72 -7.71 -4.70
CA GLN A 219 -10.40 -6.55 -5.27
C GLN A 219 -10.71 -6.82 -6.75
N SER A 220 -11.99 -6.77 -7.13
CA SER A 220 -12.40 -6.96 -8.51
C SER A 220 -12.20 -5.70 -9.35
N VAL A 221 -12.24 -5.86 -10.68
CA VAL A 221 -12.21 -4.75 -11.64
C VAL A 221 -13.38 -3.76 -11.47
N GLU A 222 -14.48 -4.20 -10.83
CA GLU A 222 -15.66 -3.38 -10.54
C GLU A 222 -15.60 -2.69 -9.16
N ASN A 223 -14.43 -2.67 -8.50
CA ASN A 223 -14.27 -2.17 -7.13
C ASN A 223 -15.12 -2.91 -6.08
N LYS A 224 -15.47 -4.18 -6.35
CA LYS A 224 -16.08 -5.08 -5.37
C LYS A 224 -15.00 -5.95 -4.74
N VAL A 225 -15.36 -6.69 -3.68
CA VAL A 225 -14.49 -7.70 -3.09
C VAL A 225 -15.05 -9.10 -3.33
N LYS A 226 -14.17 -10.05 -3.63
CA LYS A 226 -14.52 -11.47 -3.78
C LYS A 226 -13.54 -12.38 -3.06
N ARG A 227 -14.00 -13.59 -2.77
CA ARG A 227 -13.17 -14.70 -2.28
C ARG A 227 -12.46 -15.35 -3.47
N PRO A 228 -11.16 -15.68 -3.37
CA PRO A 228 -10.49 -16.45 -4.40
C PRO A 228 -11.00 -17.90 -4.39
N VAL A 229 -11.25 -18.42 -5.59
CA VAL A 229 -11.74 -19.78 -5.83
C VAL A 229 -10.98 -20.42 -6.98
N PHE A 230 -10.84 -21.73 -6.94
CA PHE A 230 -10.33 -22.56 -8.02
C PHE A 230 -11.26 -23.75 -8.19
N GLU A 231 -11.76 -23.97 -9.41
CA GLU A 231 -12.75 -25.03 -9.71
C GLU A 231 -13.93 -25.04 -8.72
N ASN A 232 -14.47 -23.85 -8.40
CA ASN A 232 -15.54 -23.61 -7.42
C ASN A 232 -15.19 -23.90 -5.95
N ASN A 233 -13.98 -24.34 -5.64
CA ASN A 233 -13.50 -24.53 -4.28
C ASN A 233 -12.80 -23.29 -3.74
N LEU A 234 -12.97 -23.01 -2.45
CA LEU A 234 -12.27 -21.91 -1.78
C LEU A 234 -10.77 -22.18 -1.71
N GLN A 235 -9.98 -21.14 -1.97
CA GLN A 235 -8.54 -21.19 -1.77
C GLN A 235 -8.19 -20.73 -0.35
N ILE A 236 -7.46 -21.57 0.38
CA ILE A 236 -7.19 -21.42 1.81
C ILE A 236 -5.75 -20.95 2.02
N HIS A 237 -5.56 -20.04 2.98
CA HIS A 237 -4.26 -19.48 3.29
C HIS A 237 -3.52 -20.43 4.21
N ILE A 238 -2.26 -20.75 3.89
CA ILE A 238 -1.34 -21.50 4.76
C ILE A 238 0.00 -20.77 4.84
N ASP A 239 0.70 -20.89 5.96
CA ASP A 239 2.02 -20.26 6.17
C ASP A 239 3.19 -21.20 5.88
N ARG A 240 2.92 -22.49 5.68
CA ARG A 240 3.92 -23.54 5.40
C ARG A 240 3.32 -24.59 4.49
N CYS A 241 4.19 -25.32 3.77
CA CYS A 241 3.74 -26.45 2.98
C CYS A 241 3.13 -27.55 3.86
N ILE A 242 2.19 -28.30 3.29
CA ILE A 242 1.52 -29.42 3.95
C ILE A 242 1.78 -30.70 3.16
N MET A 243 2.03 -31.81 3.85
CA MET A 243 2.20 -33.13 3.24
C MET A 243 1.09 -34.05 3.74
N ASN A 244 0.45 -34.75 2.81
CA ASN A 244 -0.45 -35.85 3.14
C ASN A 244 0.27 -37.19 2.88
N PRO A 245 0.57 -38.01 3.91
CA PRO A 245 1.24 -39.30 3.73
C PRO A 245 0.55 -40.26 2.74
N ASP A 246 -0.77 -40.16 2.59
CA ASP A 246 -1.54 -41.01 1.66
C ASP A 246 -1.17 -40.73 0.19
N GLU A 247 -0.78 -39.49 -0.13
CA GLU A 247 -0.29 -39.10 -1.46
C GLU A 247 1.14 -39.58 -1.72
N TRP A 248 1.82 -40.11 -0.71
CA TRP A 248 3.23 -40.50 -0.73
C TRP A 248 3.45 -42.00 -0.49
N ALA A 249 2.48 -42.83 -0.90
CA ALA A 249 2.54 -44.29 -0.71
C ALA A 249 2.83 -44.72 0.74
N GLY A 250 2.38 -43.92 1.72
CA GLY A 250 2.58 -44.16 3.15
C GLY A 250 3.89 -43.62 3.72
N GLU A 251 4.73 -42.94 2.94
CA GLU A 251 5.88 -42.22 3.46
C GLU A 251 5.42 -41.06 4.36
N THR A 252 6.03 -40.96 5.54
CA THR A 252 5.65 -39.98 6.58
C THR A 252 6.69 -38.88 6.75
N LYS A 253 7.88 -39.07 6.17
CA LYS A 253 8.95 -38.09 6.23
C LYS A 253 8.68 -36.95 5.25
N ASP A 254 8.56 -35.74 5.80
CA ASP A 254 8.44 -34.52 5.02
C ASP A 254 9.68 -34.33 4.13
N PRO A 255 9.51 -34.30 2.79
CA PRO A 255 10.62 -34.25 1.83
C PRO A 255 11.40 -32.93 1.89
N THR A 256 10.84 -31.90 2.55
CA THR A 256 11.48 -30.60 2.70
C THR A 256 12.38 -30.50 3.92
N LEU A 257 12.44 -31.53 4.78
CA LEU A 257 13.34 -31.54 5.93
C LEU A 257 14.80 -31.49 5.46
N ARG A 258 15.52 -30.50 5.98
CA ARG A 258 16.91 -30.24 5.66
C ARG A 258 17.78 -31.42 6.07
N THR A 259 18.64 -31.84 5.15
CA THR A 259 19.69 -32.83 5.37
C THR A 259 21.07 -32.15 5.31
N MET A 260 22.13 -32.93 5.59
CA MET A 260 23.50 -32.43 5.44
C MET A 260 23.88 -32.08 3.99
N TYR A 261 23.15 -32.61 3.00
CA TYR A 261 23.40 -32.36 1.58
C TYR A 261 22.78 -31.05 1.08
N ASP A 262 21.86 -30.46 1.83
CA ASP A 262 21.18 -29.21 1.47
C ASP A 262 21.99 -27.94 1.80
N GLY A 263 23.20 -28.11 2.30
CA GLY A 263 24.12 -27.02 2.61
C GLY A 263 23.73 -26.22 3.87
N ARG A 264 24.39 -25.06 4.03
CA ARG A 264 24.24 -24.17 5.20
C ARG A 264 22.93 -23.39 5.16
N CYS A 265 22.39 -22.98 6.31
CA CYS A 265 21.25 -22.07 6.37
C CYS A 265 21.56 -20.74 5.66
N ASP A 266 20.68 -20.24 4.79
CA ASP A 266 20.88 -18.99 4.05
C ASP A 266 20.67 -17.72 4.88
N LEU A 267 20.08 -17.84 6.09
CA LEU A 267 19.89 -16.70 6.99
C LEU A 267 21.05 -16.54 7.98
N CYS A 268 21.46 -17.61 8.66
CA CYS A 268 22.50 -17.54 9.70
C CYS A 268 23.81 -18.23 9.32
N LEU A 269 23.90 -18.84 8.12
CA LEU A 269 25.09 -19.55 7.63
C LEU A 269 25.49 -20.79 8.45
N SER A 270 24.66 -21.25 9.38
CA SER A 270 24.91 -22.47 10.17
C SER A 270 24.96 -23.72 9.29
N ALA A 271 25.99 -24.55 9.49
CA ALA A 271 26.04 -25.91 8.92
C ALA A 271 25.09 -26.86 9.65
N GLU A 272 24.88 -26.65 10.95
CA GLU A 272 23.91 -27.39 11.75
C GLU A 272 22.47 -26.93 11.50
N ILE A 273 21.51 -27.78 11.88
CA ILE A 273 20.09 -27.43 11.94
C ILE A 273 19.91 -26.28 12.94
N CYS A 274 19.19 -25.23 12.54
CA CYS A 274 18.92 -24.06 13.36
C CYS A 274 17.44 -23.66 13.29
N ASP A 275 16.98 -22.80 14.19
CA ASP A 275 15.58 -22.38 14.28
C ASP A 275 15.23 -21.16 13.41
N CYS A 276 16.06 -20.83 12.42
CA CYS A 276 15.82 -19.73 11.51
C CYS A 276 14.49 -19.93 10.77
N LYS A 277 13.70 -18.86 10.69
CA LYS A 277 12.44 -18.82 9.93
C LYS A 277 12.43 -17.59 9.04
N LEU A 278 11.77 -17.72 7.89
CA LEU A 278 11.53 -16.56 7.03
C LEU A 278 10.50 -15.65 7.72
N ASP A 279 10.75 -14.34 7.71
CA ASP A 279 9.80 -13.36 8.21
C ASP A 279 8.62 -13.21 7.20
N PRO A 280 7.37 -13.54 7.59
CA PRO A 280 6.23 -13.39 6.70
C PRO A 280 5.76 -11.93 6.55
N SER A 281 6.36 -10.97 7.27
CA SER A 281 5.91 -9.58 7.34
C SER A 281 5.81 -8.88 5.98
N VAL A 282 6.66 -9.25 5.00
CA VAL A 282 6.60 -8.70 3.63
C VAL A 282 5.24 -8.96 2.99
N GLY A 283 4.66 -10.14 3.20
CA GLY A 283 3.32 -10.48 2.74
C GLY A 283 2.23 -9.57 3.31
N THR A 284 2.47 -8.87 4.41
CA THR A 284 1.46 -7.94 4.97
C THR A 284 1.32 -6.64 4.18
N LEU A 285 2.25 -6.34 3.27
CA LEU A 285 2.29 -5.14 2.43
C LEU A 285 2.10 -5.46 0.94
N VAL A 286 1.30 -6.49 0.67
CA VAL A 286 0.76 -6.76 -0.67
C VAL A 286 -0.77 -6.88 -0.60
N GLU A 287 -1.41 -6.84 -1.76
CA GLU A 287 -2.84 -7.08 -1.90
C GLU A 287 -3.14 -7.86 -3.18
N LEU A 288 -4.30 -8.51 -3.18
CA LEU A 288 -4.79 -9.26 -4.33
C LEU A 288 -5.75 -8.38 -5.14
N VAL A 289 -5.45 -8.22 -6.43
CA VAL A 289 -6.22 -7.38 -7.33
C VAL A 289 -6.48 -8.13 -8.62
N GLU A 290 -7.73 -8.16 -9.05
CA GLU A 290 -8.12 -8.68 -10.34
C GLU A 290 -7.66 -7.72 -11.46
N ARG A 291 -7.04 -8.30 -12.47
CA ARG A 291 -6.54 -7.62 -13.66
C ARG A 291 -7.28 -8.16 -14.89
N PRO A 292 -7.70 -7.27 -15.81
CA PRO A 292 -8.25 -7.71 -17.09
C PRO A 292 -7.26 -8.64 -17.81
N GLY A 293 -7.73 -9.80 -18.25
CA GLY A 293 -6.96 -10.76 -19.05
C GLY A 293 -6.01 -11.68 -18.28
N THR A 294 -5.49 -11.29 -17.11
CA THR A 294 -4.57 -12.12 -16.31
C THR A 294 -5.17 -12.67 -15.01
N GLY A 295 -6.42 -12.29 -14.68
CA GLY A 295 -7.09 -12.78 -13.48
C GLY A 295 -6.57 -12.13 -12.21
N THR A 296 -6.53 -12.88 -11.10
CA THR A 296 -6.02 -12.37 -9.81
C THR A 296 -4.50 -12.21 -9.86
N GLY A 297 -4.02 -10.99 -9.69
CA GLY A 297 -2.62 -10.65 -9.53
C GLY A 297 -2.29 -10.16 -8.12
N VAL A 298 -1.02 -9.87 -7.88
CA VAL A 298 -0.52 -9.30 -6.62
C VAL A 298 0.02 -7.90 -6.90
N ARG A 299 -0.44 -6.90 -6.13
CA ARG A 299 0.08 -5.53 -6.19
C ARG A 299 0.88 -5.20 -4.92
N ALA A 300 2.06 -4.61 -5.10
CA ALA A 300 2.89 -4.13 -4.00
C ALA A 300 2.27 -2.88 -3.34
N LEU A 301 2.30 -2.78 -2.01
CA LEU A 301 1.83 -1.60 -1.26
C LEU A 301 2.98 -0.78 -0.65
N THR A 302 4.21 -1.26 -0.81
CA THR A 302 5.45 -0.59 -0.45
C THR A 302 6.51 -0.82 -1.55
N ASN A 303 7.66 -0.17 -1.43
CA ASN A 303 8.79 -0.45 -2.30
C ASN A 303 9.57 -1.68 -1.79
N PHE A 304 10.03 -2.52 -2.71
CA PHE A 304 10.98 -3.61 -2.43
C PHE A 304 12.27 -3.41 -3.21
N LYS A 305 13.39 -3.86 -2.65
CA LYS A 305 14.72 -3.77 -3.25
C LYS A 305 15.09 -5.07 -3.93
N LYS A 306 15.90 -4.95 -4.98
CA LYS A 306 16.54 -6.12 -5.60
C LYS A 306 17.25 -6.96 -4.52
N GLY A 307 16.95 -8.26 -4.49
CA GLY A 307 17.50 -9.22 -3.54
C GLY A 307 16.63 -9.45 -2.30
N ASP A 308 15.57 -8.67 -2.09
CA ASP A 308 14.63 -8.93 -0.99
C ASP A 308 13.92 -10.28 -1.19
N ILE A 309 13.85 -11.09 -0.13
CA ILE A 309 13.01 -12.29 -0.08
C ILE A 309 11.60 -11.83 0.29
N LEU A 310 10.65 -11.96 -0.65
CA LEU A 310 9.29 -11.44 -0.46
C LEU A 310 8.39 -12.45 0.26
N GLY A 311 8.62 -13.75 0.06
CA GLY A 311 7.84 -14.80 0.70
C GLY A 311 8.26 -16.18 0.26
N GLN A 312 7.67 -17.19 0.91
CA GLN A 312 7.81 -18.57 0.51
C GLN A 312 6.68 -18.96 -0.44
N PHE A 313 7.00 -19.69 -1.51
CA PHE A 313 6.02 -20.38 -2.32
C PHE A 313 5.59 -21.66 -1.61
N VAL A 314 4.34 -21.72 -1.15
CA VAL A 314 3.83 -22.79 -0.29
C VAL A 314 2.59 -23.43 -0.87
N GLY A 315 2.44 -24.73 -0.64
CA GLY A 315 1.27 -25.49 -1.02
C GLY A 315 1.28 -26.91 -0.48
N GLU A 316 0.46 -27.76 -1.06
CA GLU A 316 0.52 -29.20 -0.85
C GLU A 316 1.80 -29.76 -1.47
N LEU A 317 2.53 -30.56 -0.71
CA LEU A 317 3.70 -31.32 -1.18
C LEU A 317 3.20 -32.62 -1.79
N LEU A 318 3.41 -32.76 -3.08
CA LEU A 318 3.04 -33.92 -3.87
C LEU A 318 4.31 -34.61 -4.37
N PRO A 319 4.25 -35.90 -4.70
CA PRO A 319 5.40 -36.61 -5.24
C PRO A 319 6.04 -35.89 -6.45
N PRO A 320 7.34 -36.13 -6.71
CA PRO A 320 7.97 -35.66 -7.94
C PRO A 320 7.18 -36.05 -9.19
N ASN A 321 7.15 -35.16 -10.18
CA ASN A 321 6.44 -35.35 -11.46
C ASN A 321 4.90 -35.39 -11.36
N PHE A 322 4.31 -34.93 -10.26
CA PHE A 322 2.86 -34.75 -10.18
C PHE A 322 2.37 -33.76 -11.26
N SER A 323 1.40 -34.20 -12.08
CA SER A 323 0.87 -33.42 -13.22
C SER A 323 -0.56 -32.92 -13.03
N GLY A 324 -1.18 -33.17 -11.89
CA GLY A 324 -2.58 -32.79 -11.61
C GLY A 324 -2.80 -31.31 -11.29
N ASP A 325 -1.77 -30.47 -11.31
CA ASP A 325 -1.85 -29.02 -11.19
C ASP A 325 -1.05 -28.33 -12.32
N PRO A 326 -1.61 -28.25 -13.54
CA PRO A 326 -0.92 -27.67 -14.68
C PRO A 326 -0.86 -26.14 -14.64
N ILE A 327 -1.42 -25.49 -13.61
CA ILE A 327 -1.55 -24.04 -13.54
C ILE A 327 -0.56 -23.44 -12.55
N TYR A 328 -0.42 -24.05 -11.37
CA TYR A 328 0.37 -23.46 -10.29
C TYR A 328 1.55 -24.29 -9.81
N ALA A 329 1.64 -25.56 -10.21
CA ALA A 329 2.68 -26.45 -9.69
C ALA A 329 4.09 -25.89 -9.92
N LEU A 330 4.92 -25.95 -8.90
CA LEU A 330 6.33 -25.62 -8.96
C LEU A 330 7.15 -26.81 -8.46
N ALA A 331 8.19 -27.19 -9.20
CA ALA A 331 9.15 -28.18 -8.73
C ALA A 331 9.91 -27.64 -7.52
N HIS A 332 9.92 -28.39 -6.43
CA HIS A 332 10.79 -28.15 -5.29
C HIS A 332 12.11 -28.85 -5.55
N VAL A 333 13.19 -28.08 -5.57
CA VAL A 333 14.55 -28.57 -5.82
C VAL A 333 15.48 -28.17 -4.67
N SER A 334 16.57 -28.91 -4.49
CA SER A 334 17.60 -28.48 -3.54
C SER A 334 18.42 -27.34 -4.14
N LYS A 335 18.92 -26.43 -3.30
CA LYS A 335 19.82 -25.37 -3.75
C LYS A 335 21.21 -25.89 -4.14
N LYS A 336 21.56 -27.12 -3.71
CA LYS A 336 22.84 -27.78 -3.99
C LYS A 336 22.74 -28.74 -5.17
N ASP A 337 21.57 -29.34 -5.34
CA ASP A 337 21.25 -30.22 -6.44
C ASP A 337 19.96 -29.75 -7.11
N SER A 338 20.12 -28.89 -8.11
CA SER A 338 18.99 -28.31 -8.84
C SER A 338 18.43 -29.25 -9.92
N GLY A 339 19.04 -30.44 -10.11
CA GLY A 339 18.62 -31.41 -11.12
C GLY A 339 17.47 -32.30 -10.65
N ASP A 340 17.45 -32.62 -9.37
CA ASP A 340 16.48 -33.56 -8.79
C ASP A 340 15.30 -32.83 -8.12
N CYS A 341 14.11 -33.04 -8.69
CA CYS A 341 12.84 -32.63 -8.10
C CYS A 341 12.54 -33.53 -6.90
N ILE A 342 12.60 -32.99 -5.69
CA ILE A 342 12.33 -33.75 -4.45
C ILE A 342 10.84 -33.80 -4.11
N ALA A 343 10.07 -32.81 -4.58
CA ALA A 343 8.61 -32.74 -4.44
C ALA A 343 8.03 -31.74 -5.45
N THR A 344 6.73 -31.81 -5.68
CA THR A 344 5.97 -30.77 -6.39
C THR A 344 5.18 -29.95 -5.39
N VAL A 345 5.32 -28.62 -5.40
CA VAL A 345 4.51 -27.71 -4.58
C VAL A 345 3.27 -27.29 -5.36
N SER A 346 2.09 -27.71 -4.91
CA SER A 346 0.79 -27.38 -5.51
C SER A 346 0.02 -26.42 -4.60
N PRO A 347 -0.09 -25.13 -4.94
CA PRO A 347 -0.86 -24.18 -4.14
C PRO A 347 -2.33 -24.07 -4.58
N ARG A 348 -2.86 -24.96 -5.45
CA ARG A 348 -4.20 -24.82 -6.06
C ARG A 348 -5.35 -24.63 -5.05
N TYR A 349 -5.33 -25.37 -3.93
CA TYR A 349 -6.35 -25.26 -2.87
C TYR A 349 -5.80 -24.65 -1.58
N TYR A 350 -4.59 -25.05 -1.18
CA TYR A 350 -3.92 -24.53 0.01
C TYR A 350 -2.64 -23.82 -0.43
N GLY A 351 -2.49 -22.53 -0.13
CA GLY A 351 -1.31 -21.76 -0.51
C GLY A 351 -1.30 -20.39 0.17
N ASN A 352 -0.35 -19.51 -0.14
CA ASN A 352 -0.39 -18.13 0.33
C ASN A 352 -0.53 -17.16 -0.85
N TRP A 353 -0.28 -15.86 -0.65
CA TRP A 353 -0.41 -14.85 -1.70
C TRP A 353 0.49 -15.07 -2.92
N THR A 354 1.61 -15.77 -2.78
CA THR A 354 2.59 -15.99 -3.87
C THR A 354 2.01 -16.81 -5.03
N ARG A 355 0.97 -17.62 -4.79
CA ARG A 355 0.25 -18.36 -5.84
C ARG A 355 -0.44 -17.46 -6.88
N TYR A 356 -0.69 -16.21 -6.54
CA TYR A 356 -1.36 -15.24 -7.40
C TYR A 356 -0.38 -14.35 -8.17
N LEU A 357 0.93 -14.62 -8.09
CA LEU A 357 1.92 -13.91 -8.88
C LEU A 357 1.66 -14.16 -10.36
N ALA A 358 1.30 -13.11 -11.09
CA ALA A 358 1.06 -13.19 -12.52
C ALA A 358 2.38 -13.30 -13.29
N HIS A 359 2.31 -13.86 -14.48
CA HIS A 359 3.48 -13.94 -15.34
C HIS A 359 3.85 -12.59 -15.97
N SER A 360 5.15 -12.32 -16.07
CA SER A 360 5.71 -11.37 -17.02
C SER A 360 7.03 -11.89 -17.60
N CYS A 361 7.27 -11.67 -18.90
CA CYS A 361 8.58 -11.95 -19.53
C CYS A 361 9.66 -10.91 -19.12
N ASN A 362 9.27 -9.87 -18.37
CA ASN A 362 10.15 -8.93 -17.69
C ASN A 362 9.78 -8.91 -16.20
N ALA A 363 9.83 -10.10 -15.60
CA ALA A 363 9.40 -10.35 -14.24
C ALA A 363 10.09 -9.44 -13.22
N ALA A 364 9.34 -9.07 -12.19
CA ALA A 364 9.88 -8.34 -11.04
C ALA A 364 10.59 -9.28 -10.04
N THR A 365 10.24 -10.57 -10.08
CA THR A 365 10.67 -11.59 -9.11
C THR A 365 11.07 -12.88 -9.81
N GLU A 366 11.77 -13.73 -9.07
CA GLU A 366 12.14 -15.08 -9.48
C GLU A 366 11.98 -16.07 -8.33
N PHE A 367 11.81 -17.35 -8.66
CA PHE A 367 11.83 -18.43 -7.68
C PHE A 367 13.27 -18.83 -7.35
N ARG A 368 13.58 -19.04 -6.08
CA ARG A 368 14.87 -19.59 -5.64
C ARG A 368 14.71 -20.68 -4.60
N ALA A 369 15.44 -21.77 -4.79
CA ALA A 369 15.64 -22.78 -3.75
C ALA A 369 16.55 -22.24 -2.65
N ARG A 370 16.11 -22.36 -1.41
CA ARG A 370 16.83 -21.92 -0.20
C ARG A 370 16.82 -23.02 0.83
N THR A 371 17.79 -22.98 1.73
CA THR A 371 17.86 -23.79 2.93
C THR A 371 17.75 -22.85 4.11
N ILE A 372 16.63 -22.88 4.83
CA ILE A 372 16.37 -21.99 5.96
C ILE A 372 15.98 -22.84 7.17
N GLY A 373 16.77 -22.72 8.24
CA GLY A 373 16.51 -23.44 9.47
C GLY A 373 16.68 -24.95 9.31
N ASP A 374 15.59 -25.66 9.55
CA ASP A 374 15.43 -27.11 9.45
C ASP A 374 14.84 -27.57 8.11
N ARG A 375 14.68 -26.67 7.12
CA ARG A 375 14.01 -26.97 5.86
C ARG A 375 14.70 -26.45 4.60
N THR A 376 14.44 -27.10 3.48
CA THR A 376 14.56 -26.52 2.14
C THR A 376 13.24 -25.90 1.75
N ILE A 377 13.27 -24.75 1.08
CA ILE A 377 12.07 -24.00 0.69
C ILE A 377 12.24 -23.35 -0.68
N MET A 378 11.12 -23.12 -1.37
CA MET A 378 11.08 -22.27 -2.55
C MET A 378 10.68 -20.86 -2.14
N THR A 379 11.51 -19.88 -2.47
CA THR A 379 11.29 -18.45 -2.15
C THR A 379 10.95 -17.66 -3.40
N VAL A 380 10.22 -16.56 -3.22
CA VAL A 380 10.01 -15.52 -4.23
C VAL A 380 10.93 -14.36 -3.88
N GLU A 381 11.89 -14.05 -4.75
CA GLU A 381 12.88 -13.01 -4.52
C GLU A 381 12.79 -11.89 -5.56
N ALA A 382 12.99 -10.65 -5.15
CA ALA A 382 12.99 -9.51 -6.06
C ALA A 382 14.21 -9.53 -6.99
N ALA A 383 13.99 -9.68 -8.29
CA ALA A 383 15.03 -9.66 -9.32
C ALA A 383 15.49 -8.23 -9.67
N ARG A 384 14.64 -7.23 -9.38
CA ARG A 384 14.87 -5.79 -9.53
C ARG A 384 14.12 -5.01 -8.45
N ASP A 385 14.41 -3.73 -8.32
CA ASP A 385 13.60 -2.84 -7.47
C ASP A 385 12.14 -2.86 -7.95
N ILE A 386 11.22 -2.98 -6.98
CA ILE A 386 9.76 -3.00 -7.19
C ILE A 386 9.19 -1.75 -6.53
N SER A 387 8.44 -0.98 -7.31
CA SER A 387 7.79 0.22 -6.80
C SER A 387 6.49 -0.09 -6.06
N ALA A 388 6.13 0.74 -5.08
CA ALA A 388 4.78 0.73 -4.53
C ALA A 388 3.74 0.91 -5.65
N PHE A 389 2.66 0.14 -5.56
CA PHE A 389 1.55 0.04 -6.50
C PHE A 389 1.87 -0.61 -7.85
N GLU A 390 3.06 -1.20 -7.99
CA GLU A 390 3.42 -2.06 -9.12
C GLU A 390 2.89 -3.48 -8.91
N ASP A 391 2.53 -4.17 -10.00
CA ASP A 391 2.21 -5.59 -9.94
C ASP A 391 3.48 -6.42 -9.75
N ILE A 392 3.46 -7.33 -8.79
CA ILE A 392 4.54 -8.28 -8.53
C ILE A 392 4.33 -9.46 -9.48
N THR A 393 5.33 -9.72 -10.32
CA THR A 393 5.27 -10.71 -11.39
C THR A 393 6.47 -11.64 -11.33
N VAL A 394 6.30 -12.86 -11.84
CA VAL A 394 7.34 -13.89 -11.93
C VAL A 394 7.42 -14.43 -13.35
N ASP A 395 8.57 -14.98 -13.75
CA ASP A 395 8.65 -15.74 -14.99
C ASP A 395 8.20 -17.19 -14.73
N TYR A 396 7.27 -17.71 -15.55
CA TYR A 396 6.78 -19.08 -15.41
C TYR A 396 7.69 -20.09 -16.11
N GLY A 397 8.69 -19.62 -16.85
CA GLY A 397 9.59 -20.44 -17.64
C GLY A 397 8.98 -20.87 -18.98
N GLU A 398 9.84 -21.18 -19.94
CA GLU A 398 9.42 -21.52 -21.31
C GLU A 398 8.53 -22.77 -21.37
N GLY A 399 8.77 -23.75 -20.48
CA GLY A 399 7.98 -24.98 -20.39
C GLY A 399 6.49 -24.76 -20.13
N TYR A 400 6.12 -23.72 -19.36
CA TYR A 400 4.73 -23.38 -19.08
C TYR A 400 3.98 -22.90 -20.34
N TRP A 401 4.71 -22.32 -21.30
CA TRP A 401 4.14 -21.65 -22.47
C TRP A 401 4.10 -22.54 -23.73
N LEU A 402 4.49 -23.82 -23.64
CA LEU A 402 4.54 -24.73 -24.79
C LEU A 402 3.19 -24.86 -25.51
N ASP A 403 2.09 -24.89 -24.77
CA ASP A 403 0.71 -25.03 -25.29
C ASP A 403 -0.15 -23.78 -25.00
N LYS A 404 0.45 -22.68 -24.55
CA LYS A 404 -0.27 -21.49 -24.06
C LYS A 404 0.24 -20.20 -24.69
N LYS A 405 -0.64 -19.21 -24.80
CA LYS A 405 -0.28 -17.86 -25.25
C LYS A 405 -0.07 -16.93 -24.07
N CYS A 406 1.11 -16.31 -24.01
CA CYS A 406 1.45 -15.31 -23.02
C CYS A 406 0.74 -13.97 -23.30
N MET A 407 0.12 -13.42 -22.25
CA MET A 407 -0.66 -12.18 -22.28
C MET A 407 0.01 -11.04 -21.47
N CYS A 408 1.30 -11.15 -21.16
CA CYS A 408 2.01 -10.17 -20.33
C CYS A 408 2.20 -8.78 -20.97
N GLY A 409 2.05 -8.67 -22.29
CA GLY A 409 2.21 -7.41 -23.03
C GLY A 409 3.65 -6.96 -23.28
N GLU A 410 4.64 -7.64 -22.70
CA GLU A 410 6.06 -7.25 -22.81
C GLU A 410 6.58 -7.25 -24.24
N ARG A 411 7.53 -6.35 -24.54
CA ARG A 411 8.13 -6.24 -25.88
C ARG A 411 8.83 -7.52 -26.31
N SER A 412 9.58 -8.13 -25.39
CA SER A 412 10.29 -9.40 -25.55
C SER A 412 9.48 -10.60 -25.05
N CYS A 413 8.15 -10.58 -25.24
CA CYS A 413 7.26 -11.65 -24.79
C CYS A 413 7.59 -12.99 -25.46
N VAL A 414 7.56 -14.09 -24.69
CA VAL A 414 7.82 -15.47 -25.14
C VAL A 414 6.92 -15.92 -26.29
N SER A 415 5.69 -15.40 -26.37
CA SER A 415 4.76 -15.71 -27.45
C SER A 415 4.85 -14.73 -28.64
N LYS A 416 5.80 -13.80 -28.65
CA LYS A 416 6.09 -12.96 -29.83
C LYS A 416 7.18 -13.62 -30.68
N PRO A 417 7.05 -13.60 -32.02
CA PRO A 417 8.10 -14.10 -32.89
C PRO A 417 9.39 -13.30 -32.65
N ARG A 418 10.48 -14.00 -32.29
CA ARG A 418 11.82 -13.39 -32.28
C ARG A 418 12.15 -13.08 -33.74
N TRP A 419 12.26 -11.80 -34.10
CA TRP A 419 12.78 -11.41 -35.41
C TRP A 419 14.23 -11.89 -35.50
N THR A 420 14.45 -13.03 -36.14
CA THR A 420 15.78 -13.47 -36.54
C THR A 420 16.18 -12.62 -37.74
N PHE A 421 17.02 -11.62 -37.52
CA PHE A 421 17.81 -11.05 -38.61
C PHE A 421 18.78 -12.15 -39.07
N GLY A 422 18.45 -12.82 -40.16
CA GLY A 422 19.28 -13.87 -40.76
C GLY A 422 19.10 -13.94 -42.28
N GLY A 423 20.10 -13.42 -43.00
CA GLY A 423 20.45 -13.69 -44.42
C GLY A 423 19.58 -13.01 -45.48
N ASN A 424 20.08 -12.37 -46.55
CA ASN A 424 21.39 -12.36 -47.21
C ASN A 424 21.58 -11.01 -47.93
N PHE A 425 22.80 -10.47 -47.91
CA PHE A 425 23.34 -9.69 -49.04
C PHE A 425 24.59 -10.40 -49.53
#